data_AF-M7ZIX9-F1
#
_entry.id   AF-M7ZIX9-F1
#
_cell.length_a   1.000
_cell.length_b   1.000
_cell.length_c   1.000
_cell.angle_alpha   90.00
_cell.angle_beta   90.00
_cell.angle_gamma   90.00
#
_symmetry.space_group_name_H-M   'P 1'
#
loop_
_entity.id
_entity.type
_entity.pdbx_description
1 polymer ?
#
loop_
_entity_poly.entity_id
_entity_poly.type
_entity_poly.pdbx_seq_one_letter_code
_entity_poly.pdbx_strand_id
1 'polypeptide(L)'
;MGSTKLIAATLLPAFLALHLHAPAAMATAAGSSNSNLFRDYIGALYNGVRFADVPVDPRARTLWAAHGAAIDYVNFQFYAYGASTTAAKYVSLFDEQIANYPGANILASFTTAATNTSVPVDTALSACRTLQGQGKLYGIFVWAADHSRNQGFKYETQSQALLTDATTY
;
A
#
# COMPACT_ATOMS: atom_id res chain seq x y z
N MET A 1 -21.79 23.11 2.47
CA MET A 1 -20.84 23.68 1.50
C MET A 1 -19.87 22.57 1.13
N GLY A 2 -20.06 21.98 -0.05
CA GLY A 2 -19.31 20.81 -0.50
C GLY A 2 -17.94 21.20 -1.05
N SER A 3 -16.90 20.52 -0.58
CA SER A 3 -15.54 20.66 -1.10
C SER A 3 -15.30 19.60 -2.17
N THR A 4 -15.28 20.05 -3.42
CA THR A 4 -14.99 19.24 -4.61
C THR A 4 -13.56 18.70 -4.54
N LYS A 5 -13.41 17.37 -4.53
CA LYS A 5 -12.10 16.70 -4.68
C LYS A 5 -11.84 16.45 -6.16
N LEU A 6 -10.67 16.90 -6.63
CA LEU A 6 -10.20 16.73 -8.00
C LEU A 6 -9.82 15.27 -8.26
N ILE A 7 -10.37 14.67 -9.31
CA ILE A 7 -9.82 13.48 -9.96
C ILE A 7 -9.53 13.91 -11.41
N ALA A 8 -8.24 14.03 -11.75
CA ALA A 8 -7.81 14.32 -13.11
C ALA A 8 -7.56 12.98 -13.85
N ALA A 9 -8.37 12.71 -14.85
CA ALA A 9 -8.17 11.63 -15.82
C ALA A 9 -7.86 12.26 -17.19
N THR A 10 -6.74 11.90 -17.81
CA THR A 10 -6.35 12.35 -19.16
C THR A 10 -6.26 11.16 -20.11
N LEU A 11 -6.88 11.31 -21.28
CA LEU A 11 -7.00 10.35 -22.39
C LEU A 11 -6.04 10.68 -23.55
N LEU A 12 -5.45 9.62 -24.14
CA LEU A 12 -4.95 9.39 -25.53
C LEU A 12 -3.79 10.26 -26.10
N PRO A 13 -3.09 9.87 -27.22
CA PRO A 13 -3.20 8.69 -28.11
C PRO A 13 -1.85 7.98 -28.44
N ALA A 14 -1.93 6.88 -29.21
CA ALA A 14 -0.82 6.08 -29.78
C ALA A 14 -0.21 6.68 -31.07
N PHE A 15 1.10 6.47 -31.33
CA PHE A 15 1.70 6.21 -32.67
C PHE A 15 3.22 5.87 -32.60
N LEU A 16 3.56 4.65 -33.04
CA LEU A 16 4.62 4.19 -33.98
C LEU A 16 6.10 4.69 -33.96
N ALA A 17 6.98 3.71 -33.69
CA ALA A 17 8.25 3.31 -34.35
C ALA A 17 9.66 3.90 -34.06
N LEU A 18 10.58 2.92 -34.00
CA LEU A 18 11.99 2.86 -34.44
C LEU A 18 13.12 3.07 -33.41
N HIS A 19 13.97 2.04 -33.33
CA HIS A 19 15.15 1.89 -32.46
C HIS A 19 16.32 2.77 -32.93
N LEU A 20 17.13 3.31 -32.00
CA LEU A 20 18.59 3.42 -32.12
C LEU A 20 19.25 3.68 -30.74
N HIS A 21 20.55 3.38 -30.66
CA HIS A 21 21.39 3.10 -29.49
C HIS A 21 21.64 4.28 -28.51
N ALA A 22 21.89 3.90 -27.25
CA ALA A 22 22.26 4.76 -26.12
C ALA A 22 23.58 5.53 -26.31
N PRO A 23 23.70 6.69 -25.65
CA PRO A 23 24.74 6.83 -24.64
C PRO A 23 24.18 7.33 -23.29
N ALA A 24 24.78 6.85 -22.21
CA ALA A 24 24.48 7.22 -20.83
C ALA A 24 24.60 8.73 -20.62
N ALA A 25 23.47 9.40 -20.36
CA ALA A 25 23.46 10.73 -19.79
C ALA A 25 23.46 10.59 -18.27
N MET A 26 24.57 11.01 -17.64
CA MET A 26 24.65 11.23 -16.21
C MET A 26 23.51 12.18 -15.80
N ALA A 27 22.57 11.70 -15.00
CA ALA A 27 21.68 12.57 -14.27
C ALA A 27 22.52 13.28 -13.21
N THR A 28 22.88 14.54 -13.49
CA THR A 28 23.34 15.46 -12.46
C THR A 28 22.20 15.62 -11.46
N ALA A 29 22.35 15.03 -10.27
CA ALA A 29 21.45 15.29 -9.17
C ALA A 29 21.54 16.78 -8.84
N ALA A 30 20.54 17.54 -9.27
CA ALA A 30 20.34 18.91 -8.82
C ALA A 30 20.25 18.88 -7.27
N GLY A 31 21.14 19.64 -6.63
CA GLY A 31 21.20 19.76 -5.19
C GLY A 31 19.83 20.11 -4.62
N SER A 32 19.39 19.29 -3.67
CA SER A 32 18.19 19.52 -2.88
C SER A 32 18.36 20.79 -2.04
N SER A 33 17.76 21.89 -2.50
CA SER A 33 17.45 23.03 -1.64
C SER A 33 16.47 22.58 -0.57
N ASN A 34 16.93 22.57 0.69
CA ASN A 34 16.18 22.52 1.95
C ASN A 34 14.70 22.07 1.81
N SER A 35 14.47 20.77 1.66
CA SER A 35 13.13 20.22 1.77
C SER A 35 12.96 19.63 3.17
N ASN A 36 12.03 20.19 3.96
CA ASN A 36 11.53 19.57 5.20
C ASN A 36 10.68 18.32 4.90
N LEU A 37 10.95 17.64 3.78
CA LEU A 37 10.19 16.52 3.30
C LEU A 37 10.99 15.25 3.60
N PHE A 38 10.63 14.60 4.70
CA PHE A 38 11.14 13.28 5.02
C PHE A 38 10.64 12.30 3.95
N ARG A 39 11.57 11.76 3.14
CA ARG A 39 11.28 10.79 2.08
C ARG A 39 12.05 9.49 2.34
N ASP A 40 11.80 8.84 3.48
CA ASP A 40 12.28 7.48 3.65
C ASP A 40 11.28 6.49 3.05
N TYR A 41 11.74 5.80 2.02
CA TYR A 41 11.17 4.55 1.57
C TYR A 41 11.53 3.47 2.61
N ILE A 42 10.62 3.20 3.54
CA ILE A 42 10.75 2.09 4.49
C ILE A 42 10.34 0.82 3.74
N GLY A 43 11.23 0.36 2.87
CA GLY A 43 11.08 -0.88 2.14
C GLY A 43 12.33 -1.75 2.15
N ALA A 44 12.18 -3.07 2.32
CA ALA A 44 13.28 -4.01 2.14
C ALA A 44 13.78 -3.90 0.69
N LEU A 45 14.95 -3.28 0.51
CA LEU A 45 15.69 -3.29 -0.74
C LEU A 45 16.10 -4.74 -1.03
N TYR A 46 15.27 -5.44 -1.79
CA TYR A 46 15.48 -6.70 -2.54
C TYR A 46 16.73 -7.53 -2.17
N ASN A 47 16.87 -7.98 -0.92
CA ASN A 47 17.99 -8.80 -0.43
C ASN A 47 17.54 -10.12 0.24
N GLY A 48 16.33 -10.60 -0.06
CA GLY A 48 15.81 -11.84 0.53
C GLY A 48 15.38 -11.72 2.01
N VAL A 49 15.39 -10.52 2.57
CA VAL A 49 14.79 -10.19 3.88
C VAL A 49 13.32 -9.87 3.67
N ARG A 50 12.41 -10.58 4.35
CA ARG A 50 10.98 -10.27 4.35
C ARG A 50 10.72 -9.19 5.40
N PHE A 51 9.70 -8.37 5.23
CA PHE A 51 9.37 -7.38 6.27
C PHE A 51 8.83 -8.03 7.54
N ALA A 52 8.37 -9.28 7.46
CA ALA A 52 8.12 -10.12 8.63
C ALA A 52 9.37 -10.28 9.53
N ASP A 53 10.56 -10.22 8.93
CA ASP A 53 11.86 -10.40 9.58
C ASP A 53 12.43 -9.07 10.10
N VAL A 54 11.77 -7.94 9.81
CA VAL A 54 12.16 -6.59 10.24
C VAL A 54 11.09 -6.08 11.20
N PRO A 55 11.38 -5.92 12.49
CA PRO A 55 10.47 -5.23 13.41
C PRO A 55 10.06 -3.90 12.77
N VAL A 56 8.77 -3.53 12.89
CA VAL A 56 8.27 -2.22 12.40
C VAL A 56 9.31 -1.16 12.72
N ASP A 57 9.77 -0.43 11.70
CA ASP A 57 10.91 0.47 11.83
C ASP A 57 10.70 1.37 13.07
N PRO A 58 11.62 1.32 14.06
CA PRO A 58 11.51 2.15 15.25
C PRO A 58 11.27 3.62 14.91
N ARG A 59 11.76 4.11 13.77
CA ARG A 59 11.56 5.48 13.29
C ARG A 59 10.11 5.76 12.90
N ALA A 60 9.40 4.80 12.30
CA ALA A 60 7.98 4.95 11.97
C ALA A 60 7.10 5.00 13.24
N ARG A 61 7.40 4.16 14.24
CA ARG A 61 6.72 4.24 15.54
C ARG A 61 7.05 5.54 16.28
N THR A 62 8.29 6.00 16.23
CA THR A 62 8.68 7.29 16.81
C THR A 62 7.96 8.46 16.13
N LEU A 63 7.85 8.43 14.80
CA LEU A 63 7.08 9.42 14.04
C LEU A 63 5.60 9.41 14.45
N TRP A 64 4.99 8.23 14.56
CA TRP A 64 3.61 8.09 15.03
C TRP A 64 3.44 8.61 16.46
N ALA A 65 4.33 8.24 17.38
CA ALA A 65 4.26 8.70 18.77
C ALA A 65 4.39 10.22 18.88
N ALA A 66 5.20 10.86 18.04
CA ALA A 66 5.42 12.30 18.05
C ALA A 66 4.35 13.09 17.29
N HIS A 67 3.78 12.53 16.22
CA HIS A 67 2.96 13.27 15.26
C HIS A 67 1.66 12.58 14.83
N GLY A 68 1.25 11.49 15.48
CA GLY A 68 0.08 10.70 15.11
C GLY A 68 -1.23 11.50 15.04
N ALA A 69 -1.35 12.55 15.86
CA ALA A 69 -2.50 13.47 15.81
C ALA A 69 -2.65 14.23 14.48
N ALA A 70 -1.59 14.33 13.67
CA ALA A 70 -1.59 14.95 12.36
C ALA A 70 -1.56 13.93 11.21
N ILE A 71 -1.61 12.63 11.50
CA ILE A 71 -1.54 11.55 10.50
C ILE A 71 -2.90 10.86 10.45
N ASP A 72 -3.63 11.05 9.35
CA ASP A 72 -4.99 10.53 9.20
C ASP A 72 -5.05 9.01 9.06
N TYR A 73 -4.08 8.42 8.35
CA TYR A 73 -4.07 7.00 8.00
C TYR A 73 -2.65 6.41 8.01
N VAL A 74 -2.56 5.13 8.34
CA VAL A 74 -1.32 4.35 8.25
C VAL A 74 -1.45 3.32 7.12
N ASN A 75 -0.72 3.55 6.03
CA ASN A 75 -0.68 2.66 4.87
C ASN A 75 0.39 1.57 5.07
N PHE A 76 0.12 0.64 5.99
CA PHE A 76 1.06 -0.45 6.29
C PHE A 76 1.14 -1.47 5.15
N GLN A 77 2.34 -1.88 4.77
CA GLN A 77 2.59 -2.76 3.61
C GLN A 77 2.41 -4.25 3.96
N PHE A 78 1.17 -4.70 4.20
CA PHE A 78 0.87 -6.08 4.53
C PHE A 78 1.25 -7.10 3.43
N TYR A 79 1.30 -6.68 2.15
CA TYR A 79 1.80 -7.54 1.07
C TYR A 79 3.26 -7.95 1.23
N ALA A 80 4.01 -7.27 2.11
CA ALA A 80 5.40 -7.57 2.35
C ALA A 80 5.63 -8.75 3.33
N TYR A 81 4.56 -9.26 3.93
CA TYR A 81 4.56 -10.58 4.58
C TYR A 81 4.62 -11.70 3.52
N GLY A 82 5.09 -12.87 3.94
CA GLY A 82 5.40 -13.97 3.02
C GLY A 82 4.16 -14.59 2.37
N ALA A 83 4.36 -15.23 1.21
CA ALA A 83 3.30 -15.94 0.48
C ALA A 83 2.63 -17.09 1.24
N SER A 84 3.26 -17.60 2.31
CA SER A 84 2.67 -18.58 3.23
C SER A 84 1.69 -17.99 4.25
N THR A 85 1.51 -16.67 4.26
CA THR A 85 0.57 -16.00 5.18
C THR A 85 -0.85 -16.47 4.87
N THR A 86 -1.55 -16.95 5.90
CA THR A 86 -2.97 -17.30 5.82
C THR A 86 -3.84 -16.08 6.12
N ALA A 87 -5.13 -16.12 5.77
CA ALA A 87 -6.04 -15.02 6.09
C ALA A 87 -6.14 -14.77 7.60
N ALA A 88 -6.16 -15.84 8.41
CA ALA A 88 -6.14 -15.72 9.87
C ALA A 88 -4.84 -15.08 10.38
N LYS A 89 -3.67 -15.47 9.84
CA LYS A 89 -2.40 -14.84 10.24
C LYS A 89 -2.34 -13.38 9.79
N TYR A 90 -2.90 -13.02 8.63
CA TYR A 90 -3.03 -11.64 8.20
C TYR A 90 -3.82 -10.81 9.22
N VAL A 91 -4.96 -11.30 9.69
CA VAL A 91 -5.77 -10.61 10.71
C VAL A 91 -4.96 -10.43 12.01
N SER A 92 -4.24 -11.45 12.47
CA SER A 92 -3.38 -11.31 13.65
C SER A 92 -2.27 -10.27 13.44
N LEU A 93 -1.63 -10.26 12.27
CA LEU A 93 -0.62 -9.26 11.93
C LEU A 93 -1.22 -7.85 11.87
N PHE A 94 -2.47 -7.71 11.42
CA PHE A 94 -3.20 -6.45 11.44
C PHE A 94 -3.42 -5.94 12.87
N ASP A 95 -3.85 -6.82 13.77
CA ASP A 95 -4.00 -6.51 15.20
C ASP A 95 -2.66 -6.13 15.85
N GLU A 96 -1.56 -6.80 15.48
CA GLU A 96 -0.21 -6.41 15.90
C GLU A 96 0.13 -4.98 15.43
N GLN A 97 -0.28 -4.59 14.21
CA GLN A 97 -0.06 -3.22 13.74
C GLN A 97 -0.94 -2.19 14.48
N ILE A 98 -2.20 -2.51 14.80
CA ILE A 98 -3.03 -1.64 15.64
C ILE A 98 -2.35 -1.37 16.99
N ALA A 99 -1.76 -2.41 17.60
CA ALA A 99 -1.03 -2.25 18.86
C ALA A 99 0.24 -1.39 18.72
N ASN A 100 0.93 -1.46 17.58
CA ASN A 100 2.13 -0.65 17.29
C ASN A 100 1.81 0.82 16.99
N TYR A 101 0.60 1.11 16.52
CA TYR A 101 0.12 2.44 16.15
C TYR A 101 -1.20 2.74 16.90
N PRO A 102 -1.16 2.93 18.23
CA PRO A 102 -2.38 3.09 19.03
C PRO A 102 -3.18 4.30 18.55
N GLY A 103 -4.47 4.07 18.29
CA GLY A 103 -5.40 5.08 17.79
C GLY A 103 -5.32 5.34 16.28
N ALA A 104 -4.46 4.63 15.53
CA ALA A 104 -4.35 4.83 14.10
C ALA A 104 -5.51 4.23 13.31
N ASN A 105 -5.90 4.92 12.24
CA ASN A 105 -6.71 4.33 11.17
C ASN A 105 -5.77 3.56 10.23
N ILE A 106 -5.54 2.28 10.52
CA ILE A 106 -4.69 1.42 9.68
C ILE A 106 -5.49 0.92 8.46
N LEU A 107 -4.90 1.03 7.28
CA LEU A 107 -5.47 0.47 6.05
C LEU A 107 -4.92 -0.94 5.80
N ALA A 108 -5.78 -1.87 5.40
CA ALA A 108 -5.33 -3.14 4.85
C ALA A 108 -4.67 -2.93 3.49
N SER A 109 -3.83 -3.87 3.06
CA SER A 109 -3.16 -3.76 1.76
C SER A 109 -2.75 -5.08 1.14
N PHE A 110 -2.63 -5.05 -0.18
CA PHE A 110 -2.06 -6.12 -0.98
C PHE A 110 -1.37 -5.55 -2.21
N THR A 111 -0.58 -6.40 -2.88
CA THR A 111 0.09 -6.06 -4.13
C THR A 111 -0.56 -6.79 -5.31
N THR A 112 -0.68 -6.12 -6.45
CA THR A 112 -1.11 -6.71 -7.73
C THR A 112 0.05 -7.02 -8.66
N ALA A 113 1.30 -6.76 -8.21
CA ALA A 113 2.50 -7.19 -8.90
C ALA A 113 2.52 -8.72 -9.08
N ALA A 114 3.10 -9.20 -10.17
CA ALA A 114 3.36 -10.62 -10.34
C ALA A 114 4.45 -11.07 -9.35
N THR A 115 4.07 -11.81 -8.31
CA THR A 115 4.96 -12.28 -7.25
C THR A 115 4.48 -13.60 -6.68
N ASN A 116 5.42 -14.42 -6.21
CA ASN A 116 5.19 -15.64 -5.43
C ASN A 116 5.76 -15.53 -4.00
N THR A 117 6.23 -14.35 -3.59
CA THR A 117 6.84 -14.13 -2.27
C THR A 117 5.96 -13.29 -1.34
N SER A 118 4.98 -12.58 -1.88
CA SER A 118 4.04 -11.74 -1.13
C SER A 118 2.76 -12.48 -0.75
N VAL A 119 2.04 -11.94 0.24
CA VAL A 119 0.67 -12.38 0.56
C VAL A 119 -0.19 -12.41 -0.72
N PRO A 120 -0.86 -13.55 -1.03
CA PRO A 120 -1.78 -13.63 -2.16
C PRO A 120 -2.96 -12.66 -2.02
N VAL A 121 -3.39 -12.05 -3.13
CA VAL A 121 -4.48 -11.06 -3.12
C VAL A 121 -5.78 -11.65 -2.54
N ASP A 122 -6.13 -12.87 -2.93
CA ASP A 122 -7.35 -13.53 -2.43
C ASP A 122 -7.29 -13.80 -0.91
N THR A 123 -6.09 -14.08 -0.38
CA THR A 123 -5.85 -14.21 1.07
C THR A 123 -6.09 -12.88 1.76
N ALA A 124 -5.53 -11.78 1.24
CA ALA A 124 -5.70 -10.45 1.81
C ALA A 124 -7.18 -10.00 1.76
N LEU A 125 -7.88 -10.24 0.65
CA LEU A 125 -9.31 -9.93 0.53
C LEU A 125 -10.17 -10.78 1.49
N SER A 126 -9.82 -12.04 1.71
CA SER A 126 -10.47 -12.88 2.73
C SER A 126 -10.29 -12.33 4.15
N ALA A 127 -9.07 -11.91 4.48
CA ALA A 127 -8.79 -11.23 5.74
C ALA A 127 -9.55 -9.90 5.86
N CYS A 128 -9.65 -9.12 4.78
CA CYS A 128 -10.42 -7.87 4.76
C CYS A 128 -11.89 -8.09 5.10
N ARG A 129 -12.53 -9.15 4.58
CA ARG A 129 -13.93 -9.48 4.96
C ARG A 129 -14.05 -9.77 6.45
N THR A 130 -13.06 -10.46 7.03
CA THR A 130 -13.02 -10.72 8.48
C THR A 130 -12.87 -9.42 9.27
N LEU A 131 -11.92 -8.55 8.88
CA LEU A 131 -11.70 -7.25 9.53
C LEU A 131 -12.92 -6.33 9.40
N GLN A 132 -13.61 -6.36 8.26
CA GLN A 132 -14.84 -5.61 8.04
C GLN A 132 -15.95 -6.09 8.96
N GLY A 133 -16.16 -7.42 9.08
CA GLY A 133 -17.12 -7.99 10.03
C GLY A 133 -16.79 -7.72 11.50
N GLN A 134 -15.52 -7.41 11.82
CA GLN A 134 -15.07 -6.99 13.14
C GLN A 134 -15.16 -5.46 13.35
N GLY A 135 -15.57 -4.68 12.35
CA GLY A 135 -15.58 -3.22 12.41
C GLY A 135 -14.18 -2.59 12.47
N LYS A 136 -13.13 -3.32 12.09
CA LYS A 136 -11.72 -2.87 12.14
C LYS A 136 -11.18 -2.36 10.80
N LEU A 137 -11.91 -2.55 9.70
CA LEU A 137 -11.44 -2.21 8.36
C LEU A 137 -11.78 -0.76 7.99
N TYR A 138 -10.82 0.16 8.19
CA TYR A 138 -10.97 1.57 7.79
C TYR A 138 -10.89 1.77 6.27
N GLY A 139 -10.19 0.89 5.57
CA GLY A 139 -10.02 0.96 4.12
C GLY A 139 -8.95 0.00 3.61
N ILE A 140 -8.75 0.02 2.30
CA ILE A 140 -7.80 -0.82 1.59
C ILE A 140 -6.98 0.07 0.64
N PHE A 141 -5.66 -0.08 0.62
CA PHE A 141 -4.83 0.45 -0.46
C PHE A 141 -4.15 -0.67 -1.25
N VAL A 142 -3.94 -0.44 -2.55
CA VAL A 142 -3.42 -1.45 -3.48
C VAL A 142 -2.10 -0.97 -4.09
N TRP A 143 -1.08 -1.82 -4.05
CA TRP A 143 0.19 -1.58 -4.72
C TRP A 143 0.32 -2.45 -5.98
N ALA A 144 0.17 -1.97 -7.19
CA ALA A 144 -0.14 -0.61 -7.59
C ALA A 144 -0.86 -0.65 -8.94
N ALA A 145 -1.45 0.49 -9.32
CA ALA A 145 -2.24 0.64 -10.54
C ALA A 145 -1.50 0.18 -11.81
N ASP A 146 -0.18 0.40 -11.89
CA ASP A 146 0.67 -0.04 -13.00
C ASP A 146 0.58 -1.55 -13.24
N HIS A 147 0.56 -2.36 -12.17
CA HIS A 147 0.44 -3.81 -12.26
C HIS A 147 -0.99 -4.26 -12.53
N SER A 148 -1.98 -3.50 -12.06
CA SER A 148 -3.41 -3.78 -12.22
C SER A 148 -3.94 -3.46 -13.62
N ARG A 149 -3.26 -2.59 -14.38
CA ARG A 149 -3.70 -2.14 -15.71
C ARG A 149 -4.04 -3.30 -16.66
N ASN A 150 -3.18 -4.31 -16.74
CA ASN A 150 -3.38 -5.46 -17.62
C ASN A 150 -4.35 -6.51 -17.04
N GLN A 151 -4.80 -6.32 -15.80
CA GLN A 151 -5.77 -7.16 -15.09
C GLN A 151 -7.16 -6.50 -15.05
N GLY A 152 -7.33 -5.36 -15.73
CA GLY A 152 -8.59 -4.61 -15.78
C GLY A 152 -9.04 -4.04 -14.44
N PHE A 153 -8.11 -3.76 -13.51
CA PHE A 153 -8.41 -3.26 -12.16
C PHE A 153 -9.40 -4.13 -11.37
N LYS A 154 -9.36 -5.46 -11.60
CA LYS A 154 -10.23 -6.44 -10.97
C LYS A 154 -10.25 -6.32 -9.44
N TYR A 155 -9.07 -6.23 -8.82
CA TYR A 155 -8.94 -6.28 -7.36
C TYR A 155 -9.26 -4.93 -6.70
N GLU A 156 -9.06 -3.82 -7.39
CA GLU A 156 -9.55 -2.50 -6.97
C GLU A 156 -11.08 -2.50 -6.93
N THR A 157 -11.73 -3.01 -7.98
CA THR A 157 -13.19 -3.13 -8.04
C THR A 157 -13.74 -4.02 -6.92
N GLN A 158 -13.10 -5.17 -6.67
CA GLN A 158 -13.47 -6.05 -5.55
C GLN A 158 -13.28 -5.38 -4.18
N SER A 159 -12.21 -4.61 -4.00
CA SER A 159 -11.94 -3.89 -2.75
C SER A 159 -12.97 -2.78 -2.50
N GLN A 160 -13.31 -2.03 -3.54
CA GLN A 160 -14.37 -1.01 -3.48
C GLN A 160 -15.71 -1.64 -3.13
N ALA A 161 -16.09 -2.73 -3.82
CA ALA A 161 -17.31 -3.46 -3.54
C ALA A 161 -17.35 -3.94 -2.09
N LEU A 162 -16.28 -4.58 -1.60
CA LEU A 162 -16.15 -5.02 -0.21
C LEU A 162 -16.40 -3.85 0.75
N LEU A 163 -15.72 -2.72 0.58
CA LEU A 163 -15.86 -1.56 1.47
C LEU A 163 -17.27 -0.94 1.45
N THR A 164 -17.98 -1.04 0.33
CA THR A 164 -19.34 -0.50 0.18
C THR A 164 -20.44 -1.50 0.54
N ASP A 165 -20.12 -2.80 0.62
CA ASP A 165 -21.06 -3.87 0.96
C ASP A 165 -21.31 -3.97 2.48
N ALA A 166 -20.91 -2.94 3.23
CA ALA A 166 -21.29 -2.75 4.61
C ALA A 166 -22.81 -2.56 4.69
N THR A 167 -23.51 -3.68 4.85
CA THR A 167 -24.86 -3.72 5.37
C THR A 167 -24.79 -3.13 6.78
N THR A 168 -25.07 -1.81 6.87
CA THR A 168 -25.43 -1.03 8.07
C THR A 168 -24.93 -1.61 9.41
N TYR A 169 -23.80 -1.11 9.92
CA TYR A 169 -23.47 -1.17 11.34
C TYR A 169 -23.79 0.17 12.00
#